data_AF-A0AAV7H327-F1
#
_entry.id   AF-A0AAV7H327-F1
#
_cell.length_a   1.000
_cell.length_b   1.000
_cell.length_c   1.000
_cell.angle_alpha   90.00
_cell.angle_beta   90.00
_cell.angle_gamma   90.00
#
_symmetry.space_group_name_H-M   'P 1'
#
loop_
_entity.id
_entity.type
_entity.pdbx_description
1 polymer ?
#
loop_
_entity_poly.entity_id
_entity_poly.type
_entity_poly.pdbx_seq_one_letter_code
_entity_poly.pdbx_strand_id
1 'polypeptide(L)'
;MSQFLSSIIFSLFFLLLLHQSSIVFGSIVEKTCNRCVKIDQGFDYNLCVSLLNSNPKSRNADLSGLGVISLNIAGAKAASVQSTINKLLKSLPGGKKYEKGCLEDCLELYTDAISQLRDSVDAIKSRRIDDARTWISAAVDAPSTCEDGFQERGLKSPLKKQNDEYLKTVLIPLDIAALLDTK
;
A
#
# COMPACT_ATOMS: atom_id res chain seq x y z
N MET A 1 9.74 22.95 57.12
CA MET A 1 8.47 22.70 56.38
C MET A 1 8.48 23.35 55.00
N SER A 2 8.77 24.65 54.88
CA SER A 2 8.81 25.39 53.60
C SER A 2 9.80 24.82 52.55
N GLN A 3 11.01 24.43 52.95
CA GLN A 3 12.00 23.86 52.03
C GLN A 3 11.58 22.49 51.45
N PHE A 4 10.94 21.64 52.26
CA PHE A 4 10.41 20.34 51.81
C PHE A 4 9.28 20.52 50.79
N LEU A 5 8.40 21.50 50.99
CA LEU A 5 7.33 21.85 50.05
C LEU A 5 7.90 22.36 48.72
N SER A 6 8.98 23.15 48.75
CA SER A 6 9.65 23.65 47.54
C SER A 6 10.27 22.54 46.69
N SER A 7 10.93 21.55 47.33
CA SER A 7 11.51 20.40 46.63
C SER A 7 10.44 19.50 45.97
N ILE A 8 9.28 19.34 46.61
CA ILE A 8 8.16 18.57 46.03
C ILE A 8 7.59 19.28 44.81
N ILE A 9 7.41 20.60 44.87
CA ILE A 9 6.91 21.38 43.72
C ILE A 9 7.90 21.32 42.55
N PHE A 10 9.20 21.42 42.80
CA PHE A 10 10.22 21.32 41.75
C PHE A 10 10.27 19.92 41.11
N SER A 11 10.13 18.87 41.92
CA SER A 11 10.03 17.48 41.44
C SER A 11 8.77 17.25 40.59
N LEU A 12 7.61 17.75 41.05
CA LEU A 12 6.35 17.67 40.28
C LEU A 12 6.43 18.47 38.98
N PHE A 13 7.08 19.63 38.98
CA PHE A 13 7.32 20.42 37.77
C PHE A 13 8.24 19.70 36.78
N PHE A 14 9.29 19.04 37.27
CA PHE A 14 10.18 18.21 36.45
C PHE A 14 9.46 16.98 35.87
N LEU A 15 8.58 16.34 36.64
CA LEU A 15 7.72 15.24 36.16
C LEU A 15 6.69 15.73 35.12
N LEU A 16 6.14 16.94 35.28
CA LEU A 16 5.27 17.59 34.29
C LEU A 16 6.03 17.94 32.99
N LEU A 17 7.28 18.41 33.08
CA LEU A 17 8.15 18.66 31.93
C LEU A 17 8.49 17.35 31.20
N LEU A 18 8.76 16.25 31.93
CA LEU A 18 8.96 14.92 31.35
C LEU A 18 7.68 14.38 30.67
N HIS A 19 6.49 14.73 31.21
CA HIS A 19 5.21 14.41 30.58
C HIS A 19 4.97 15.22 29.30
N GLN A 20 5.39 16.49 29.27
CA GLN A 20 5.30 17.35 28.08
C GLN A 20 6.29 16.98 26.97
N SER A 21 7.43 16.34 27.27
CA SER A 21 8.31 15.81 26.21
C SER A 21 7.69 14.65 25.42
N SER A 22 6.55 14.11 25.87
CA SER A 22 5.70 13.23 25.06
C SER A 22 4.70 14.04 24.24
N ILE A 23 5.14 15.09 23.54
CA ILE A 23 4.41 15.51 22.34
C ILE A 23 4.48 14.29 21.43
N VAL A 24 3.36 13.56 21.30
CA VAL A 24 3.21 12.48 20.31
C VAL A 24 3.29 13.16 18.95
N PHE A 25 4.51 13.44 18.50
CA PHE A 25 4.76 13.81 17.13
C PHE A 25 4.48 12.54 16.35
N GLY A 26 3.27 12.46 15.78
CA GLY A 26 2.84 11.26 15.07
C GLY A 26 3.92 10.78 14.13
N SER A 27 4.11 9.46 14.07
CA SER A 27 5.17 8.86 13.27
C SER A 27 5.08 9.35 11.81
N ILE A 28 6.19 9.33 11.07
CA ILE A 28 6.16 9.72 9.66
C ILE A 28 5.12 8.92 8.86
N VAL A 29 4.88 7.66 9.27
CA VAL A 29 3.79 6.81 8.78
C VAL A 29 2.42 7.42 9.07
N GLU A 30 2.10 7.70 10.34
CA GLU A 30 0.81 8.28 10.73
C GLU A 30 0.55 9.62 10.04
N LYS A 31 1.57 10.47 9.93
CA LYS A 31 1.46 11.75 9.23
C LYS A 31 1.20 11.58 7.75
N THR A 32 1.88 10.64 7.11
CA THR A 32 1.69 10.34 5.68
C THR A 32 0.29 9.81 5.45
N CYS A 33 -0.15 8.79 6.20
CA CYS A 33 -1.50 8.24 6.06
C CYS A 33 -2.58 9.29 6.37
N ASN A 34 -2.39 10.17 7.35
CA ASN A 34 -3.31 11.29 7.61
C ASN A 34 -3.36 12.30 6.46
N ARG A 35 -2.25 12.51 5.73
CA ARG A 35 -2.26 13.36 4.53
C ARG A 35 -3.00 12.68 3.37
N CYS A 36 -2.87 11.37 3.22
CA CYS A 36 -3.62 10.60 2.22
C CYS A 36 -5.14 10.73 2.43
N VAL A 37 -5.62 10.61 3.67
CA VAL A 37 -7.06 10.82 4.02
C VAL A 37 -7.58 12.20 3.60
N LYS A 38 -6.72 13.23 3.57
CA LYS A 38 -7.12 14.59 3.18
C LYS A 38 -7.25 14.76 1.66
N ILE A 39 -6.56 13.96 0.86
CA ILE A 39 -6.61 14.02 -0.60
C ILE A 39 -7.61 13.01 -1.18
N ASP A 40 -7.82 11.88 -0.51
CA ASP A 40 -8.80 10.86 -0.87
C ASP A 40 -9.66 10.50 0.35
N GLN A 41 -10.95 10.83 0.27
CA GLN A 41 -11.93 10.54 1.34
C GLN A 41 -12.24 9.04 1.46
N GLY A 42 -11.94 8.24 0.44
CA GLY A 42 -12.06 6.78 0.44
C GLY A 42 -10.86 6.06 1.05
N PHE A 43 -9.80 6.78 1.41
CA PHE A 43 -8.53 6.21 1.83
C PHE A 43 -8.62 5.50 3.18
N ASP A 44 -8.17 4.24 3.23
CA ASP A 44 -8.13 3.46 4.47
C ASP A 44 -6.88 3.79 5.30
N TYR A 45 -7.04 4.73 6.24
CA TYR A 45 -6.00 5.11 7.19
C TYR A 45 -5.40 3.91 7.95
N ASN A 46 -6.25 3.02 8.46
CA ASN A 46 -5.81 1.92 9.30
C ASN A 46 -5.01 0.91 8.50
N LEU A 47 -5.46 0.61 7.28
CA LEU A 47 -4.72 -0.23 6.35
C LEU A 47 -3.37 0.40 5.98
N CYS A 48 -3.32 1.70 5.68
CA CYS A 48 -2.07 2.40 5.37
C CYS A 48 -1.05 2.30 6.52
N VAL A 49 -1.48 2.60 7.76
CA VAL A 49 -0.61 2.53 8.94
C VAL A 49 -0.12 1.10 9.17
N SER A 50 -1.03 0.13 9.10
CA SER A 50 -0.70 -1.29 9.29
C SER A 50 0.28 -1.79 8.22
N LEU A 51 0.01 -1.47 6.95
CA LEU A 51 0.81 -1.86 5.80
C LEU A 51 2.22 -1.29 5.91
N LEU A 52 2.37 0.01 6.16
CA LEU A 52 3.70 0.64 6.27
C LEU A 52 4.45 0.13 7.50
N ASN A 53 3.78 -0.06 8.64
CA ASN A 53 4.43 -0.57 9.86
C ASN A 53 4.83 -2.05 9.77
N SER A 54 4.31 -2.81 8.81
CA SER A 54 4.77 -4.18 8.53
C SER A 54 6.24 -4.22 8.10
N ASN A 55 6.79 -3.11 7.61
CA ASN A 55 8.19 -2.97 7.27
C ASN A 55 8.91 -2.08 8.30
N PRO A 56 9.89 -2.62 9.06
CA PRO A 56 10.59 -1.84 10.09
C PRO A 56 11.36 -0.65 9.52
N LYS A 57 11.72 -0.67 8.22
CA LYS A 57 12.41 0.45 7.55
C LYS A 57 11.54 1.70 7.44
N SER A 58 10.20 1.57 7.53
CA SER A 58 9.28 2.71 7.43
C SER A 58 9.47 3.75 8.52
N ARG A 59 10.01 3.37 9.68
CA ARG A 59 10.22 4.28 10.82
C ARG A 59 11.23 5.40 10.52
N ASN A 60 12.20 5.11 9.65
CA ASN A 60 13.30 6.02 9.31
C ASN A 60 13.23 6.49 7.85
N ALA A 61 12.14 6.18 7.14
CA ALA A 61 11.96 6.58 5.76
C ALA A 61 11.43 8.02 5.67
N ASP A 62 11.83 8.74 4.62
CA ASP A 62 11.14 9.95 4.19
C ASP A 62 9.90 9.59 3.35
N LEU A 63 9.18 10.60 2.85
CA LEU A 63 7.97 10.37 2.06
C LEU A 63 8.25 9.54 0.80
N SER A 64 9.36 9.78 0.11
CA SER A 64 9.77 9.00 -1.06
C SER A 64 10.09 7.55 -0.67
N GLY A 65 10.76 7.34 0.45
CA GLY A 65 11.03 6.02 1.02
C GLY A 65 9.76 5.27 1.39
N LEU A 66 8.74 5.94 1.96
CA LEU A 66 7.43 5.34 2.22
C LEU A 66 6.69 4.98 0.93
N GLY A 67 6.80 5.80 -0.12
CA GLY A 67 6.29 5.48 -1.46
C GLY A 67 6.95 4.22 -2.04
N VAL A 68 8.28 4.12 -1.95
CA VAL A 68 9.01 2.93 -2.40
C VAL A 68 8.67 1.69 -1.55
N ILE A 69 8.52 1.83 -0.23
CA ILE A 69 8.15 0.70 0.64
C ILE A 69 6.75 0.19 0.29
N SER A 70 5.78 1.07 0.15
CA SER A 70 4.40 0.70 -0.21
C SER A 70 4.31 0.07 -1.60
N LEU A 71 5.05 0.58 -2.60
CA LEU A 71 5.17 -0.05 -3.92
C LEU A 71 5.72 -1.48 -3.86
N ASN A 72 6.77 -1.72 -3.07
CA ASN A 72 7.34 -3.06 -2.93
C ASN A 72 6.35 -4.03 -2.27
N ILE A 73 5.56 -3.55 -1.30
CA ILE A 73 4.50 -4.37 -0.67
C ILE A 73 3.40 -4.69 -1.69
N ALA A 74 2.97 -3.71 -2.49
CA ALA A 74 2.00 -3.93 -3.56
C ALA A 74 2.52 -4.93 -4.61
N GLY A 75 3.79 -4.81 -5.02
CA GLY A 75 4.43 -5.75 -5.95
C GLY A 75 4.51 -7.17 -5.40
N ALA A 76 4.83 -7.33 -4.11
CA ALA A 76 4.80 -8.63 -3.44
C ALA A 76 3.38 -9.22 -3.36
N LYS A 77 2.36 -8.36 -3.17
CA LYS A 77 0.95 -8.79 -3.20
C LYS A 77 0.54 -9.25 -4.61
N ALA A 78 0.90 -8.52 -5.66
CA ALA A 78 0.68 -8.92 -7.06
C ALA A 78 1.34 -10.28 -7.36
N ALA A 79 2.60 -10.47 -6.95
CA ALA A 79 3.29 -11.75 -7.12
C ALA A 79 2.61 -12.91 -6.37
N SER A 80 2.00 -12.63 -5.21
CA SER A 80 1.18 -13.61 -4.48
C SER A 80 -0.07 -14.00 -5.28
N VAL A 81 -0.77 -13.03 -5.90
CA VAL A 81 -1.91 -13.31 -6.78
C VAL A 81 -1.46 -14.14 -7.99
N GLN A 82 -0.34 -13.78 -8.63
CA GLN A 82 0.27 -14.53 -9.72
C GLN A 82 0.56 -16.00 -9.32
N SER A 83 1.05 -16.23 -8.09
CA SER A 83 1.25 -17.58 -7.55
C SER A 83 -0.07 -18.34 -7.38
N THR A 84 -1.13 -17.67 -6.91
CA THR A 84 -2.48 -18.25 -6.85
C THR A 84 -3.00 -18.63 -8.22
N ILE A 85 -2.86 -17.76 -9.22
CA ILE A 85 -3.27 -18.02 -10.62
C ILE A 85 -2.55 -19.26 -11.16
N ASN A 86 -1.23 -19.35 -10.98
CA ASN A 86 -0.45 -20.50 -11.41
C ASN A 86 -0.90 -21.82 -10.76
N LYS A 87 -1.29 -21.78 -9.48
CA LYS A 87 -1.85 -22.96 -8.79
C LYS A 87 -3.20 -23.35 -9.39
N LEU A 88 -4.07 -22.37 -9.66
CA LEU A 88 -5.38 -22.60 -10.27
C LEU A 88 -5.22 -23.23 -11.66
N LEU A 89 -4.35 -22.68 -12.51
CA LEU A 89 -4.04 -23.21 -13.85
C LEU A 89 -3.58 -24.67 -13.80
N LYS A 90 -2.70 -25.03 -12.86
CA LYS A 90 -2.21 -26.41 -12.69
C LYS A 90 -3.30 -27.38 -12.22
N SER A 91 -4.25 -26.90 -11.42
CA SER A 91 -5.34 -27.70 -10.87
C SER A 91 -6.57 -27.77 -11.78
N LEU A 92 -6.57 -27.01 -12.88
CA LEU A 92 -7.77 -26.82 -13.69
C LEU A 92 -8.08 -28.07 -14.54
N PRO A 93 -9.31 -28.62 -14.49
CA PRO A 93 -9.70 -29.75 -15.32
C PRO A 93 -9.62 -29.44 -16.83
N GLY A 94 -9.23 -30.43 -17.65
CA GLY A 94 -8.97 -30.27 -19.09
C GLY A 94 -10.15 -29.82 -19.97
N GLY A 95 -11.38 -29.76 -19.44
CA GLY A 95 -12.57 -29.26 -20.15
C GLY A 95 -12.87 -27.76 -19.94
N LYS A 96 -12.13 -27.09 -19.06
CA LYS A 96 -12.42 -25.72 -18.60
C LYS A 96 -11.69 -24.66 -19.42
N LYS A 97 -11.89 -24.68 -20.74
CA LYS A 97 -11.12 -23.84 -21.69
C LYS A 97 -11.31 -22.33 -21.45
N TYR A 98 -12.53 -21.90 -21.12
CA TYR A 98 -12.79 -20.48 -20.87
C TYR A 98 -12.18 -20.02 -19.55
N GLU A 99 -12.34 -20.79 -18.47
CA GLU A 99 -11.69 -20.50 -17.19
C GLU A 99 -10.16 -20.47 -17.34
N LYS A 100 -9.60 -21.37 -18.16
CA LYS A 100 -8.17 -21.38 -18.46
C LYS A 100 -7.72 -20.07 -19.11
N GLY A 101 -8.41 -19.65 -20.18
CA GLY A 101 -8.10 -18.40 -20.87
C GLY A 101 -8.19 -17.19 -19.94
N CYS A 102 -9.28 -17.08 -19.17
CA CYS A 102 -9.42 -15.98 -18.19
C CYS A 102 -8.29 -16.00 -17.15
N LEU A 103 -7.84 -17.17 -16.68
CA LEU A 103 -6.71 -17.27 -15.75
C LEU A 103 -5.38 -16.88 -16.42
N GLU A 104 -5.17 -17.22 -17.70
CA GLU A 104 -3.99 -16.81 -18.47
C GLU A 104 -3.96 -15.29 -18.70
N ASP A 105 -5.12 -14.69 -19.03
CA ASP A 105 -5.25 -13.23 -19.16
C ASP A 105 -4.96 -12.52 -17.83
N CYS A 106 -5.52 -13.03 -16.72
CA CYS A 106 -5.20 -12.52 -15.38
C CYS A 106 -3.70 -12.67 -15.05
N LEU A 107 -3.05 -13.75 -15.50
CA LEU A 107 -1.62 -13.97 -15.27
C LEU A 107 -0.78 -12.89 -15.97
N GLU A 108 -1.13 -12.53 -17.20
CA GLU A 108 -0.51 -11.46 -17.97
C GLU A 108 -0.69 -10.11 -17.27
N LEU A 109 -1.94 -9.76 -16.92
CA LEU A 109 -2.27 -8.51 -16.21
C LEU A 109 -1.46 -8.35 -14.91
N TYR A 110 -1.33 -9.40 -14.11
CA TYR A 110 -0.54 -9.35 -12.87
C TYR A 110 0.97 -9.35 -13.14
N THR A 111 1.44 -9.91 -14.25
CA THR A 111 2.85 -9.82 -14.65
C THR A 111 3.19 -8.37 -15.05
N ASP A 112 2.31 -7.72 -15.80
CA ASP A 112 2.43 -6.32 -16.18
C ASP A 112 2.38 -5.40 -14.97
N ALA A 113 1.42 -5.61 -14.06
CA ALA A 113 1.31 -4.86 -12.82
C ALA A 113 2.60 -4.92 -11.99
N ILE A 114 3.26 -6.09 -11.90
CA ILE A 114 4.55 -6.22 -11.21
C ILE A 114 5.63 -5.38 -11.90
N SER A 115 5.71 -5.41 -13.23
CA SER A 115 6.68 -4.58 -13.96
C SER A 115 6.42 -3.10 -13.76
N GLN A 116 5.17 -2.67 -13.90
CA GLN A 116 4.75 -1.28 -13.73
C GLN A 116 5.07 -0.77 -12.32
N LEU A 117 4.79 -1.55 -11.27
CA LEU A 117 5.12 -1.17 -9.89
C LEU A 117 6.64 -1.06 -9.66
N ARG A 118 7.45 -1.90 -10.32
CA ARG A 118 8.91 -1.78 -10.29
C ARG A 118 9.36 -0.50 -11.01
N ASP A 119 8.78 -0.20 -12.17
CA ASP A 119 9.11 1.00 -12.92
C ASP A 119 8.72 2.26 -12.12
N SER A 120 7.60 2.24 -11.39
CA SER A 120 7.22 3.29 -10.44
C SER A 120 8.25 3.52 -9.33
N VAL A 121 8.90 2.47 -8.83
CA VAL A 121 9.98 2.60 -7.84
C VAL A 121 11.14 3.41 -8.43
N ASP A 122 11.53 3.11 -9.67
CA ASP A 122 12.63 3.78 -10.35
C ASP A 122 12.27 5.23 -10.74
N ALA A 123 11.01 5.48 -11.11
CA ALA A 123 10.48 6.82 -11.34
C ALA A 123 10.48 7.68 -10.05
N ILE A 124 10.00 7.16 -8.92
CA ILE A 124 10.04 7.90 -7.64
C ILE A 124 11.48 8.27 -7.27
N LYS A 125 12.42 7.32 -7.37
CA LYS A 125 13.85 7.57 -7.11
C LYS A 125 14.44 8.64 -8.03
N SER A 126 13.95 8.71 -9.27
CA SER A 126 14.36 9.69 -10.29
C SER A 126 13.51 10.97 -10.27
N ARG A 127 12.62 11.14 -9.28
CA ARG A 127 11.68 12.28 -9.15
C ARG A 127 10.74 12.47 -10.34
N ARG A 128 10.47 11.42 -11.11
CA ARG A 128 9.46 11.40 -12.19
C ARG A 128 8.11 10.98 -11.63
N ILE A 129 7.48 11.85 -10.84
CA ILE A 129 6.28 11.46 -10.05
C ILE A 129 5.06 11.20 -10.95
N ASP A 130 4.91 11.95 -12.04
CA ASP A 130 3.85 11.70 -13.04
C ASP A 130 3.97 10.30 -13.64
N ASP A 131 5.16 9.91 -14.09
CA ASP A 131 5.40 8.56 -14.64
C ASP A 131 5.10 7.48 -13.59
N ALA A 132 5.55 7.68 -12.34
CA ALA A 132 5.26 6.75 -11.26
C ALA A 132 3.75 6.58 -11.06
N ARG A 133 2.98 7.68 -11.03
CA ARG A 133 1.52 7.65 -10.88
C ARG A 133 0.85 6.98 -12.06
N THR A 134 1.27 7.27 -13.30
CA THR A 134 0.75 6.60 -14.50
C THR A 134 0.92 5.08 -14.42
N TRP A 135 2.11 4.61 -14.05
CA TRP A 135 2.37 3.17 -13.92
C TRP A 135 1.64 2.53 -12.73
N ILE A 136 1.50 3.23 -11.59
CA ILE A 136 0.70 2.72 -10.47
C ILE A 136 -0.77 2.62 -10.89
N SER A 137 -1.32 3.63 -11.57
CA SER A 137 -2.70 3.59 -12.06
C SER A 137 -2.94 2.43 -13.03
N ALA A 138 -2.01 2.17 -13.95
CA ALA A 138 -2.11 0.99 -14.81
C ALA A 138 -2.11 -0.31 -13.99
N ALA A 139 -1.30 -0.39 -12.92
CA ALA A 139 -1.26 -1.55 -12.04
C ALA A 139 -2.53 -1.69 -11.17
N VAL A 140 -3.28 -0.60 -10.93
CA VAL A 140 -4.57 -0.59 -10.23
C VAL A 140 -5.69 -1.23 -11.05
N ASP A 141 -5.60 -1.19 -12.38
CA ASP A 141 -6.65 -1.70 -13.28
C ASP A 141 -6.67 -3.24 -13.38
N ALA A 142 -5.51 -3.89 -13.17
CA ALA A 142 -5.35 -5.35 -13.23
C ALA A 142 -6.45 -6.17 -12.51
N PRO A 143 -6.81 -5.90 -11.24
CA PRO A 143 -7.85 -6.66 -10.53
C PRO A 143 -9.22 -6.55 -11.19
N SER A 144 -9.67 -5.36 -11.59
CA SER A 144 -10.97 -5.19 -12.23
C SER A 144 -11.00 -5.83 -13.62
N THR A 145 -9.97 -5.62 -14.44
CA THR A 145 -9.90 -6.23 -15.78
C THR A 145 -9.86 -7.75 -15.70
N CYS A 146 -9.16 -8.31 -14.70
CA CYS A 146 -9.19 -9.74 -14.43
C CYS A 146 -10.60 -10.23 -14.07
N GLU A 147 -11.31 -9.55 -13.17
CA GLU A 147 -12.69 -9.91 -12.81
C GLU A 147 -13.66 -9.81 -14.01
N ASP A 148 -13.54 -8.76 -14.81
CA ASP A 148 -14.39 -8.50 -15.97
C ASP A 148 -14.21 -9.61 -17.02
N GLY A 149 -12.98 -10.08 -17.26
CA GLY A 149 -12.73 -11.20 -18.17
C GLY A 149 -13.46 -12.49 -17.80
N PHE A 150 -13.70 -12.75 -16.50
CA PHE A 150 -14.57 -13.85 -16.07
C PHE A 150 -16.06 -13.52 -16.28
N GLN A 151 -16.48 -12.30 -15.93
CA GLN A 151 -17.89 -11.88 -16.03
C GLN A 151 -18.39 -11.87 -17.47
N GLU A 152 -17.59 -11.41 -18.43
CA GLU A 152 -17.91 -11.42 -19.87
C GLU A 152 -18.17 -12.83 -20.42
N ARG A 153 -17.62 -13.85 -19.75
CA ARG A 153 -17.84 -15.27 -20.07
C ARG A 153 -18.97 -15.89 -19.25
N GLY A 154 -19.68 -15.10 -18.43
CA GLY A 154 -20.71 -15.58 -17.51
C GLY A 154 -20.14 -16.46 -16.38
N LEU A 155 -18.85 -16.31 -16.07
CA LEU A 155 -18.13 -17.10 -15.07
C LEU A 155 -17.92 -16.29 -13.79
N LYS A 156 -17.88 -16.99 -12.65
CA LYS A 156 -17.45 -16.40 -11.39
C LYS A 156 -15.94 -16.53 -11.26
N SER A 157 -15.26 -15.40 -11.06
CA SER A 157 -13.82 -15.39 -10.80
C SER A 157 -13.47 -16.12 -9.49
N PRO A 158 -12.50 -17.04 -9.51
CA PRO A 158 -11.93 -17.63 -8.30
C PRO A 158 -10.94 -16.69 -7.58
N LEU A 159 -10.67 -15.50 -8.14
CA LEU A 159 -9.66 -14.55 -7.67
C LEU A 159 -10.25 -13.32 -6.96
N LYS A 160 -11.58 -13.21 -6.84
CA LYS A 160 -12.25 -12.00 -6.31
C LYS A 160 -11.62 -11.47 -5.02
N LYS A 161 -11.38 -12.35 -4.05
CA LYS A 161 -10.77 -11.98 -2.77
C LYS A 161 -9.34 -11.44 -2.96
N GLN A 162 -8.53 -12.12 -3.76
CA GLN A 162 -7.15 -11.76 -4.04
C GLN A 162 -7.08 -10.42 -4.79
N ASN A 163 -7.98 -10.21 -5.75
CA ASN A 163 -8.13 -8.98 -6.51
C ASN A 163 -8.51 -7.81 -5.59
N ASP A 164 -9.49 -8.01 -4.69
CA ASP A 164 -9.90 -6.97 -3.73
C ASP A 164 -8.78 -6.60 -2.74
N GLU A 165 -8.07 -7.60 -2.23
CA GLU A 165 -6.95 -7.38 -1.31
C GLU A 165 -5.77 -6.69 -2.02
N TYR A 166 -5.49 -7.06 -3.27
CA TYR A 166 -4.48 -6.39 -4.08
C TYR A 166 -4.87 -4.94 -4.36
N LEU A 167 -6.10 -4.68 -4.81
CA LEU A 167 -6.61 -3.34 -5.08
C LEU A 167 -6.43 -2.40 -3.89
N LYS A 168 -6.88 -2.82 -2.70
CA LYS A 168 -6.69 -2.04 -1.45
C LYS A 168 -5.22 -1.77 -1.14
N THR A 169 -4.33 -2.70 -1.48
CA THR A 169 -2.89 -2.58 -1.24
C THR A 169 -2.24 -1.61 -2.23
N VAL A 170 -2.60 -1.67 -3.52
CA VAL A 170 -1.97 -0.86 -4.58
C VAL A 170 -2.49 0.59 -4.63
N LEU A 171 -3.66 0.87 -4.07
CA LEU A 171 -4.13 2.26 -3.91
C LEU A 171 -3.25 3.05 -2.93
N ILE A 172 -2.71 2.42 -1.88
CA ILE A 172 -1.85 3.10 -0.90
C ILE A 172 -0.62 3.80 -1.54
N PRO A 173 0.22 3.12 -2.35
CA PRO A 173 1.31 3.80 -3.04
C PRO A 173 0.84 4.86 -4.05
N LEU A 174 -0.36 4.74 -4.63
CA LEU A 174 -0.92 5.76 -5.53
C LEU A 174 -1.15 7.07 -4.79
N ASP A 175 -1.80 7.01 -3.62
CA ASP A 175 -2.08 8.20 -2.81
C ASP A 175 -0.80 8.80 -2.20
N ILE A 176 0.14 7.95 -1.79
CA ILE A 176 1.45 8.43 -1.34
C ILE A 176 2.19 9.14 -2.48
N ALA A 177 2.10 8.63 -3.72
CA ALA A 177 2.71 9.27 -4.88
C ALA A 177 2.07 10.64 -5.19
N ALA A 178 0.76 10.80 -5.00
CA ALA A 178 0.11 12.12 -5.12
C ALA A 178 0.64 13.14 -4.10
N LEU A 179 1.07 12.71 -2.90
CA LEU A 179 1.70 13.59 -1.91
C LEU A 179 3.14 14.01 -2.28
N LEU A 180 3.79 13.29 -3.22
CA LEU A 180 5.14 13.62 -3.72
C LEU A 180 5.11 14.65 -4.84
N ASP A 181 3.96 14.83 -5.49
CA ASP A 181 3.72 15.74 -6.61
C ASP A 181 3.51 17.20 -6.13
N THR A 182 3.12 17.38 -4.86
CA THR A 182 2.94 18.70 -4.25
C THR A 182 4.30 19.33 -3.89
N LYS A 183 4.87 20.09 -4.81
CA LYS A 183 5.92 21.10 -4.54
C LYS A 183 5.37 22.51 -4.63
#